data_AF-A0A954B8P6-F1
#
_entry.id   AF-A0A954B8P6-F1
#
_cell.length_a   1.000
_cell.length_b   1.000
_cell.length_c   1.000
_cell.angle_alpha   90.00
_cell.angle_beta   90.00
_cell.angle_gamma   90.00
#
_symmetry.space_group_name_H-M   'P 1'
#
loop_
_entity.id
_entity.type
_entity.pdbx_description
1 polymer ?
#
loop_
_entity_poly.entity_id
_entity_poly.type
_entity_poly.pdbx_seq_one_letter_code
_entity_poly.pdbx_strand_id
1 'polypeptide(L)'
;MVAALAVYIVLQFAIAVWASRFVNSEADYFVAGRRFGVLMVGVSVFATWFGAETVMGASGAIAREGLAGGRADPFGYTLCLIGMALFLAYKLRESGVMTFPDYMQLRFGQRAEVTAAVLTIPTSIIWASAQLLAMGQILSETAGIDLGFALFA
;
A
#
# COMPACT_ATOMS: atom_id res chain seq x y z
N MET A 1 -15.04 17.09 14.07
CA MET A 1 -14.36 15.85 13.66
C MET A 1 -14.92 15.30 12.35
N VAL A 2 -16.22 14.96 12.26
CA VAL A 2 -16.86 14.50 11.01
C VAL A 2 -16.66 15.46 9.84
N ALA A 3 -16.83 16.78 10.05
CA ALA A 3 -16.59 17.78 9.00
C ALA A 3 -15.13 17.80 8.49
N ALA A 4 -14.14 17.60 9.36
CA ALA A 4 -12.73 17.54 8.96
C ALA A 4 -12.44 16.27 8.14
N LEU A 5 -13.06 15.15 8.51
CA LEU A 5 -12.95 13.88 7.80
C LEU A 5 -13.60 13.96 6.40
N ALA A 6 -14.79 14.56 6.32
CA ALA A 6 -15.47 14.81 5.05
C ALA A 6 -14.64 15.70 4.13
N VAL A 7 -14.04 16.78 4.65
CA VAL A 7 -13.13 17.64 3.88
C VAL A 7 -11.90 16.86 3.39
N TYR A 8 -11.30 16.04 4.24
CA TYR A 8 -10.16 15.20 3.87
C TYR A 8 -10.49 14.25 2.72
N ILE A 9 -11.63 13.54 2.81
CA ILE A 9 -12.10 12.61 1.75
C ILE A 9 -12.34 13.38 0.45
N VAL A 10 -13.06 14.51 0.51
CA VAL A 10 -13.35 15.33 -0.68
C VAL A 10 -12.06 15.83 -1.33
N LEU A 11 -11.07 16.28 -0.55
CA LEU A 11 -9.78 16.71 -1.05
C LEU A 11 -9.01 15.56 -1.72
N GLN A 12 -9.00 14.36 -1.14
CA GLN A 12 -8.39 13.20 -1.77
C GLN A 12 -9.04 12.85 -3.11
N PHE A 13 -10.37 12.83 -3.17
CA PHE A 13 -11.09 12.59 -4.43
C PHE A 13 -10.81 13.69 -5.46
N ALA A 14 -10.78 14.95 -5.05
CA ALA A 14 -10.46 16.06 -5.94
C ALA A 14 -9.03 15.93 -6.53
N ILE A 15 -8.05 15.56 -5.71
CA ILE A 15 -6.68 15.29 -6.15
C ILE A 15 -6.65 14.11 -7.12
N ALA A 16 -7.37 13.02 -6.84
CA ALA A 16 -7.44 11.85 -7.71
C ALA A 16 -8.05 12.16 -9.08
N VAL A 17 -9.15 12.92 -9.12
CA VAL A 17 -9.80 13.37 -10.36
C VAL A 17 -8.92 14.36 -11.13
N TRP A 18 -8.17 15.21 -10.43
CA TRP A 18 -7.20 16.09 -11.08
C TRP A 18 -6.03 15.29 -11.67
N ALA A 19 -5.49 14.34 -10.91
CA ALA A 19 -4.38 13.47 -11.32
C ALA A 19 -4.76 12.57 -12.51
N SER A 20 -6.01 12.09 -12.58
CA SER A 20 -6.46 11.23 -13.68
C SER A 20 -6.40 11.90 -15.05
N ARG A 21 -6.44 13.23 -15.11
CA ARG A 21 -6.28 14.00 -16.37
C ARG A 21 -4.89 13.90 -16.99
N PHE A 22 -3.89 13.45 -16.22
CA PHE A 22 -2.51 13.31 -16.70
C PHE A 22 -2.18 11.87 -17.15
N VAL A 23 -3.10 10.92 -16.95
CA VAL A 23 -2.93 9.52 -17.32
C VAL A 23 -3.40 9.32 -18.76
N ASN A 24 -2.46 9.11 -19.68
CA ASN A 24 -2.77 8.93 -21.11
C ASN A 24 -2.38 7.55 -21.65
N SER A 25 -1.61 6.77 -20.88
CA SER A 25 -1.14 5.43 -21.27
C SER A 25 -1.13 4.47 -20.08
N GLU A 26 -1.08 3.17 -20.35
CA GLU A 26 -0.93 2.14 -19.31
C GLU A 26 0.33 2.36 -18.47
N ALA A 27 1.44 2.76 -19.10
CA ALA A 27 2.69 3.06 -18.38
C ALA A 27 2.55 4.30 -17.47
N ASP A 28 1.73 5.28 -17.85
CA ASP A 28 1.42 6.42 -16.98
C ASP A 28 0.53 5.99 -15.80
N TYR A 29 -0.32 4.98 -15.99
CA TYR A 29 -1.17 4.45 -14.92
C TYR A 29 -0.39 3.58 -13.92
N PHE A 30 0.41 2.62 -14.40
CA PHE A 30 1.08 1.64 -13.54
C PHE A 30 2.42 2.13 -12.97
N VAL A 31 3.18 2.92 -13.73
CA VAL A 31 4.54 3.34 -13.35
C VAL A 31 4.76 4.86 -13.43
N ALA A 32 3.69 5.64 -13.57
CA ALA A 32 3.74 7.10 -13.73
C ALA A 32 4.73 7.56 -14.82
N GLY A 33 4.82 6.78 -15.91
CA GLY A 33 5.72 7.05 -17.02
C GLY A 33 7.20 7.00 -16.65
N ARG A 34 7.55 6.43 -15.48
CA ARG A 34 8.90 6.40 -14.90
C ARG A 34 9.52 7.79 -14.68
N ARG A 35 8.66 8.82 -14.51
CA ARG A 35 9.08 10.24 -14.40
C ARG A 35 9.39 10.68 -12.97
N PHE A 36 8.95 9.93 -11.96
CA PHE A 36 9.16 10.30 -10.57
C PHE A 36 10.57 9.94 -10.06
N GLY A 37 11.19 10.88 -9.35
CA GLY A 37 12.48 10.69 -8.69
C GLY A 37 12.39 9.77 -7.47
N VAL A 38 13.54 9.35 -6.97
CA VAL A 38 13.68 8.39 -5.85
C VAL A 38 12.91 8.86 -4.60
N LEU A 39 12.88 10.17 -4.33
CA LEU A 39 12.18 10.71 -3.17
C LEU A 39 10.66 10.50 -3.24
N MET A 40 10.02 10.84 -4.37
CA MET A 40 8.58 10.64 -4.54
C MET A 40 8.20 9.16 -4.50
N VAL A 41 9.00 8.30 -5.13
CA VAL A 41 8.79 6.84 -5.06
C VAL A 41 8.96 6.35 -3.63
N GLY A 42 9.98 6.81 -2.91
CA GLY A 42 10.22 6.47 -1.52
C GLY A 42 9.07 6.88 -0.60
N VAL A 43 8.54 8.08 -0.76
CA VAL A 43 7.35 8.56 -0.02
C VAL A 43 6.13 7.72 -0.36
N SER A 44 5.92 7.37 -1.63
CA SER A 44 4.80 6.50 -2.04
C SER A 44 4.92 5.12 -1.40
N VAL A 45 6.10 4.50 -1.44
CA VAL A 45 6.35 3.19 -0.81
C VAL A 45 6.15 3.29 0.70
N PHE A 46 6.68 4.33 1.34
CA PHE A 46 6.46 4.58 2.76
C PHE A 46 4.96 4.70 3.08
N ALA A 47 4.20 5.48 2.31
CA ALA A 47 2.76 5.65 2.50
C ALA A 47 1.97 4.34 2.31
N THR A 48 2.42 3.43 1.44
CA THR A 48 1.81 2.11 1.27
C THR A 48 2.02 1.20 2.47
N TRP A 49 3.22 1.23 3.07
CA TRP A 49 3.57 0.35 4.18
C TRP A 49 3.11 0.89 5.54
N PHE A 50 3.06 2.22 5.71
CA PHE A 50 2.61 2.88 6.93
C PHE A 50 1.13 3.25 6.81
N GLY A 51 0.28 2.22 6.89
CA GLY A 51 -1.19 2.33 6.80
C GLY A 51 -1.90 2.45 8.15
N ALA A 52 -3.24 2.43 8.10
CA ALA A 52 -4.10 2.45 9.28
C ALA A 52 -3.85 1.24 10.19
N GLU A 53 -3.57 0.08 9.59
CA GLU A 53 -3.20 -1.14 10.32
C GLU A 53 -1.95 -0.95 11.17
N THR A 54 -0.87 -0.36 10.62
CA THR A 54 0.39 -0.15 11.35
C THR A 54 0.20 0.80 12.52
N VAL A 55 -0.60 1.86 12.33
CA VAL A 55 -0.89 2.82 13.41
C VAL A 55 -1.59 2.13 14.57
N MET A 56 -2.58 1.27 14.32
CA MET A 56 -3.28 0.52 15.37
C MET A 56 -2.46 -0.64 15.93
N GLY A 57 -1.76 -1.38 15.07
CA GLY A 57 -0.94 -2.53 15.44
C GLY A 57 0.25 -2.12 16.31
N ALA A 58 1.01 -1.12 15.87
CA ALA A 58 2.18 -0.64 16.60
C ALA A 58 1.77 0.04 17.91
N SER A 59 0.71 0.86 17.91
CA SER A 59 0.23 1.48 19.15
C SER A 59 -0.30 0.44 20.15
N GLY A 60 -1.03 -0.57 19.68
CA GLY A 60 -1.49 -1.69 20.50
C GLY A 60 -0.36 -2.55 21.06
N ALA A 61 0.69 -2.81 20.26
CA ALA A 61 1.88 -3.54 20.70
C ALA A 61 2.67 -2.73 21.74
N ILE A 62 2.89 -1.44 21.51
CA ILE A 62 3.57 -0.56 22.46
C ILE A 62 2.79 -0.43 23.77
N ALA A 63 1.45 -0.36 23.71
CA ALA A 63 0.62 -0.30 24.91
C ALA A 63 0.75 -1.56 25.78
N ARG A 64 0.95 -2.74 25.17
CA ARG A 64 1.07 -4.03 25.88
C ARG A 64 2.50 -4.35 26.33
N GLU A 65 3.48 -4.10 25.47
CA GLU A 65 4.87 -4.59 25.62
C GLU A 65 5.88 -3.45 25.83
N GLY A 66 5.42 -2.20 25.91
CA GLY A 66 6.26 -1.02 25.98
C GLY A 66 7.04 -0.77 24.68
N LEU A 67 8.11 0.03 24.76
CA LEU A 67 8.96 0.34 23.60
C LEU A 67 9.60 -0.90 22.94
N ALA A 68 9.63 -2.03 23.65
CA ALA A 68 10.12 -3.29 23.12
C ALA A 68 9.20 -3.93 22.07
N GLY A 69 7.89 -3.66 22.12
CA GLY A 69 6.91 -4.12 21.13
C GLY A 69 6.94 -3.34 19.82
N GLY A 70 7.30 -2.05 19.88
CA GLY A 70 7.35 -1.17 18.69
C GLY A 70 8.67 -1.18 17.92
N ARG A 71 9.70 -1.90 18.38
CA ARG A 71 11.02 -1.91 17.72
C ARG A 71 11.08 -2.81 16.49
N ALA A 72 10.27 -3.85 16.41
CA ALA A 72 10.36 -4.79 15.29
C ALA A 72 9.87 -4.14 13.99
N ASP A 73 8.80 -3.36 14.07
CA ASP A 73 8.11 -2.77 12.92
C ASP A 73 9.03 -1.84 12.10
N PRO A 74 9.59 -0.73 12.64
CA PRO A 74 10.33 0.22 11.83
C PRO A 74 11.64 -0.37 11.28
N PHE A 75 12.37 -1.15 12.09
CA PHE A 75 13.65 -1.71 11.67
C PHE A 75 13.47 -2.88 10.71
N GLY A 76 12.48 -3.75 10.94
CA GLY A 76 12.14 -4.87 10.07
C GLY A 76 11.66 -4.40 8.70
N TYR A 77 10.70 -3.47 8.66
CA TYR A 77 10.22 -2.92 7.38
C TYR A 77 11.31 -2.18 6.63
N THR A 78 12.12 -1.36 7.31
CA THR A 78 13.22 -0.63 6.65
C THR A 78 14.23 -1.59 6.04
N LEU A 79 14.64 -2.64 6.76
CA LEU A 79 15.60 -3.62 6.24
C LEU A 79 15.03 -4.39 5.03
N CYS A 80 13.77 -4.81 5.10
CA CYS A 80 13.09 -5.48 3.99
C CYS A 80 12.94 -4.56 2.77
N LEU A 81 12.56 -3.30 2.96
CA LEU A 81 12.41 -2.32 1.88
C LEU A 81 13.74 -1.99 1.22
N ILE A 82 14.80 -1.78 2.00
CA ILE A 82 16.15 -1.55 1.46
C ILE A 82 16.64 -2.81 0.74
N GLY A 83 16.43 -4.00 1.29
CA GLY A 83 16.78 -5.25 0.63
C GLY A 83 16.06 -5.41 -0.70
N MET A 84 14.74 -5.18 -0.74
CA MET A 84 13.96 -5.23 -1.96
C MET A 84 14.41 -4.17 -2.98
N ALA A 85 14.71 -2.95 -2.53
CA ALA A 85 15.22 -1.88 -3.37
C ALA A 85 16.58 -2.23 -4.00
N LEU A 86 17.51 -2.80 -3.23
CA LEU A 86 18.84 -3.13 -3.71
C LEU A 86 18.88 -4.37 -4.61
N PHE A 87 18.15 -5.44 -4.25
CA PHE A 87 18.24 -6.72 -4.96
C PHE A 87 17.24 -6.88 -6.09
N LEU A 88 16.04 -6.31 -5.94
CA LEU A 88 14.91 -6.61 -6.82
C LEU A 88 14.52 -5.40 -7.68
N ALA A 89 14.55 -4.17 -7.15
CA ALA A 89 14.11 -3.01 -7.90
C ALA A 89 14.94 -2.75 -9.17
N TYR A 90 16.26 -2.95 -9.13
CA TYR A 90 17.10 -2.84 -10.33
C TYR A 90 16.69 -3.87 -11.40
N LYS A 91 16.49 -5.14 -11.02
CA LYS A 91 16.12 -6.22 -11.95
C LYS A 91 14.74 -6.03 -12.57
N LEU A 92 13.77 -5.55 -11.79
CA LEU A 92 12.44 -5.20 -12.28
C LEU A 92 12.50 -3.98 -13.22
N ARG A 93 13.33 -2.99 -12.91
CA ARG A 93 13.48 -1.79 -13.75
C ARG A 93 14.13 -2.10 -15.10
N GLU A 94 15.14 -2.95 -15.11
CA GLU A 94 15.87 -3.35 -16.32
C GLU A 94 15.03 -4.25 -17.23
N SER A 95 14.25 -5.17 -16.67
CA SER A 95 13.38 -6.08 -17.45
C SER A 95 12.19 -5.37 -18.11
N GLY A 96 11.90 -4.12 -17.74
CA GLY A 96 10.87 -3.31 -18.38
C GLY A 96 9.43 -3.73 -18.07
N VAL A 97 9.23 -4.79 -17.30
CA VAL A 97 7.93 -5.32 -16.89
C VAL A 97 7.19 -4.39 -15.95
N MET A 98 5.86 -4.52 -15.95
CA MET A 98 4.97 -3.68 -15.14
C MET A 98 4.49 -4.41 -13.88
N THR A 99 4.42 -5.75 -13.91
CA THR A 99 3.96 -6.55 -12.78
C THR A 99 5.00 -7.58 -12.32
N PHE A 100 4.86 -8.04 -11.07
CA PHE A 100 5.72 -9.10 -10.53
C PHE A 100 5.49 -10.47 -11.19
N PRO A 101 4.25 -10.90 -11.52
CA PRO A 101 4.03 -12.11 -12.30
C PRO A 101 4.72 -12.10 -13.67
N ASP A 102 4.73 -10.97 -14.39
CA ASP A 102 5.43 -10.84 -15.67
C ASP A 102 6.95 -11.06 -15.51
N TYR A 103 7.52 -10.57 -14.41
CA TYR A 103 8.92 -10.84 -14.08
C TYR A 103 9.18 -12.34 -13.85
N MET A 104 8.24 -13.05 -13.21
CA MET A 104 8.32 -14.49 -13.02
C MET A 104 8.18 -15.25 -14.34
N GLN A 105 7.36 -14.76 -15.28
CA GLN A 105 7.24 -15.30 -16.62
C GLN A 105 8.59 -15.25 -17.36
N LEU A 106 9.24 -14.09 -17.38
CA LEU A 106 10.53 -13.90 -18.07
C LEU A 106 11.64 -14.80 -17.52
N ARG A 107 11.60 -15.10 -16.22
CA ARG A 107 12.66 -15.85 -15.54
C ARG A 107 12.42 -17.36 -15.48
N PHE A 108 11.17 -17.79 -15.36
CA PHE A 108 10.80 -19.17 -15.04
C PHE A 108 9.69 -19.75 -15.94
N GLY A 109 9.17 -18.95 -16.88
CA GLY A 109 8.13 -19.34 -17.83
C GLY A 109 6.70 -19.23 -17.30
N GLN A 110 5.74 -19.58 -18.16
CA GLN A 110 4.30 -19.37 -17.95
C GLN A 110 3.73 -20.06 -16.70
N ARG A 111 4.28 -21.22 -16.31
CA ARG A 111 3.83 -21.91 -15.08
C ARG A 111 4.11 -21.09 -13.82
N ALA A 112 5.26 -20.42 -13.77
CA ALA A 112 5.64 -19.59 -12.64
C ALA A 112 4.84 -18.28 -12.59
N GLU A 113 4.54 -17.70 -13.76
CA GLU A 113 3.64 -16.54 -13.89
C GLU A 113 2.27 -16.82 -13.28
N VAL A 114 1.61 -17.89 -13.71
CA VAL A 114 0.27 -18.26 -13.21
C VAL A 114 0.31 -18.54 -11.72
N THR A 115 1.33 -19.26 -11.24
CA THR A 115 1.50 -19.54 -9.81
C THR A 115 1.68 -18.25 -9.01
N ALA A 116 2.53 -17.33 -9.48
CA ALA A 116 2.77 -16.05 -8.83
C ALA A 116 1.51 -15.17 -8.83
N ALA A 117 0.77 -15.13 -9.92
CA ALA A 117 -0.48 -14.39 -10.02
C ALA A 117 -1.55 -14.92 -9.06
N VAL A 118 -1.74 -16.25 -9.03
CA VAL A 118 -2.70 -16.93 -8.14
C VAL A 118 -2.36 -16.73 -6.66
N LEU A 119 -1.08 -16.59 -6.30
CA LEU A 119 -0.67 -16.28 -4.93
C LEU A 119 -0.79 -14.79 -4.59
N THR A 120 -0.45 -13.91 -5.53
CA THR A 120 -0.39 -12.46 -5.27
C THR A 120 -1.78 -11.82 -5.22
N ILE A 121 -2.71 -12.24 -6.07
CA ILE A 121 -4.05 -11.64 -6.16
C ILE A 121 -4.83 -11.81 -4.84
N PRO A 122 -5.02 -13.02 -4.28
CA PRO A 122 -5.75 -13.19 -3.02
C PRO A 122 -5.06 -12.49 -1.85
N THR A 123 -3.73 -12.56 -1.79
CA THR A 123 -2.95 -11.87 -0.75
C THR A 123 -3.19 -10.37 -0.76
N SER A 124 -3.26 -9.76 -1.96
CA SER A 124 -3.53 -8.33 -2.12
C SER A 124 -4.95 -7.96 -1.68
N ILE A 125 -5.93 -8.83 -1.97
CA ILE A 125 -7.33 -8.63 -1.55
C ILE A 125 -7.45 -8.72 -0.02
N ILE A 126 -6.83 -9.73 0.60
CA ILE A 126 -6.83 -9.90 2.06
C ILE A 126 -6.20 -8.68 2.73
N TRP A 127 -5.05 -8.22 2.22
CA TRP A 127 -4.37 -7.04 2.74
C TRP A 127 -5.22 -5.77 2.61
N ALA A 128 -5.82 -5.52 1.44
CA ALA A 128 -6.70 -4.37 1.24
C ALA A 128 -7.92 -4.42 2.18
N SER A 129 -8.49 -5.61 2.39
CA SER A 129 -9.63 -5.81 3.29
C SER A 129 -9.24 -5.53 4.75
N ALA A 130 -8.05 -5.95 5.17
CA ALA A 130 -7.53 -5.66 6.51
C ALA A 130 -7.35 -4.14 6.74
N GLN A 131 -6.84 -3.41 5.74
CA GLN A 131 -6.71 -1.95 5.82
C GLN A 131 -8.07 -1.24 5.88
N LEU A 132 -9.05 -1.70 5.12
CA LEU A 132 -10.42 -1.17 5.17
C LEU A 132 -11.08 -1.42 6.52
N LEU A 133 -10.95 -2.64 7.06
CA LEU A 133 -11.43 -2.97 8.40
C LEU A 133 -10.78 -2.08 9.44
N ALA A 134 -9.47 -1.91 9.36
CA ALA A 134 -8.70 -1.06 10.25
C ALA A 134 -9.20 0.39 10.23
N MET A 135 -9.39 0.98 9.05
CA MET A 135 -9.98 2.32 8.92
C MET A 135 -11.42 2.38 9.46
N GLY A 136 -12.26 1.38 9.16
CA GLY A 136 -13.64 1.32 9.63
C GLY A 136 -13.74 1.30 11.15
N GLN A 137 -12.85 0.58 11.83
CA GLN A 137 -12.77 0.55 13.30
C GLN A 137 -12.42 1.93 13.87
N ILE A 138 -11.39 2.58 13.31
CA ILE A 138 -11.01 3.94 13.73
C ILE A 138 -12.19 4.90 13.56
N LEU A 139 -12.89 4.82 12.43
CA LEU A 139 -14.06 5.66 12.15
C LEU A 139 -15.21 5.39 13.12
N SER A 140 -15.48 4.12 13.42
CA SER A 140 -16.53 3.71 14.35
C SER A 140 -16.27 4.24 15.76
N GLU A 141 -15.05 4.05 16.29
CA GLU A 141 -14.65 4.55 17.61
C GLU A 141 -14.65 6.08 17.69
N THR A 142 -14.24 6.74 16.61
CA THR A 142 -14.05 8.19 16.59
C THR A 142 -15.37 8.92 16.34
N ALA A 143 -16.20 8.46 15.39
CA ALA A 143 -17.43 9.13 14.99
C ALA A 143 -18.70 8.58 15.65
N GLY A 144 -18.62 7.46 16.38
CA GLY A 144 -19.78 6.80 17.00
C GLY A 144 -20.73 6.17 15.98
N ILE A 145 -20.24 5.88 14.78
CA ILE A 145 -20.99 5.29 13.68
C ILE A 145 -20.87 3.76 13.75
N ASP A 146 -21.95 3.04 13.48
CA ASP A 146 -21.93 1.58 13.45
C ASP A 146 -20.92 1.06 12.41
N LEU A 147 -20.17 0.02 12.77
CA LEU A 147 -19.09 -0.53 11.94
C LEU A 147 -19.61 -1.03 10.59
N GLY A 148 -20.85 -1.53 10.54
CA GLY A 148 -21.50 -1.94 9.30
C GLY A 148 -21.75 -0.75 8.38
N PHE A 149 -22.20 0.38 8.92
CA PHE A 149 -22.35 1.60 8.12
C PHE A 149 -21.00 2.19 7.70
N ALA A 150 -19.98 2.13 8.56
CA ALA A 150 -18.64 2.65 8.25
C ALA A 150 -17.88 1.83 7.18
N LEU A 151 -18.21 0.54 6.99
CA LEU A 151 -17.58 -0.32 5.99
C LEU A 151 -18.37 -0.41 4.67
N PHE A 152 -19.69 -0.22 4.70
CA PHE A 152 -20.57 -0.44 3.54
C PHE A 152 -21.25 0.82 2.98
N ALA A 153 -21.17 1.98 3.65
CA ALA A 153 -21.69 3.27 3.16
C ALA A 153 -20.58 4.19 2.65
#